data_AF-A0A7Y0FL25-F1
#
_entry.id   AF-A0A7Y0FL25-F1
#
_cell.length_a   1.000
_cell.length_b   1.000
_cell.length_c   1.000
_cell.angle_alpha   90.00
_cell.angle_beta   90.00
_cell.angle_gamma   90.00
#
_symmetry.space_group_name_H-M   'P 1'
#
loop_
_entity.id
_entity.type
_entity.pdbx_description
1 polymer ?
#
loop_
_entity_poly.entity_id
_entity_poly.type
_entity_poly.pdbx_seq_one_letter_code
_entity_poly.pdbx_strand_id
1 'polypeptide(L)'
;MKHDAIRTLGQLRASGYQPRSVKEELRDNLIQKLKNKEDVFPGIYGYEETVIPELQRAILAGHHINLLGLRGQAKTRIARLLINLLDPFVPVVKGSELNDDPLQPLSIYAKNLIDERGDDTPITWLGRDDRYTEKLATPDVTVADLIGDADPIKAATLKLPYSDERVIHFGLIPRAHRGIFVINELPDLQARIQVSLFNILQEGDIQIRGFKVRLPLDIQFVFTANPEDYTNRGSIVTPLKDRIDAQIITHYPKSIEIGKRITKQEARIREEQKGMVTSNEIVHDLVEQIAIEARGSEFVDAKSGVSARLTISAYEQVVAAAERRALINGEKRTYVRVADFVAAVPAITGKVELVYEGEQEGAGIVAEKLMGKAMRTQFLNYFPDPDKAKKLKGRPNPYKAVQDWFGSGNTLDLLHDGHVNDYRAALDKVPGLRDIVKELHPKEDADTTYFLMEFLLYGLAEYSLISRNKLTGGAQFKDLLASMFTMPSFGEDDDDDEDEKPRRRR
;
A
#
# COMPACT_ATOMS: atom_id res chain seq x y z
N MET A 1 -22.56 8.15 28.75
CA MET A 1 -23.48 9.31 28.80
C MET A 1 -24.59 9.10 27.76
N LYS A 2 -25.87 9.35 28.07
CA LYS A 2 -26.95 9.26 27.07
C LYS A 2 -27.02 10.58 26.30
N HIS A 3 -26.25 10.69 25.22
CA HIS A 3 -26.13 11.92 24.42
C HIS A 3 -27.48 12.38 23.83
N ASP A 4 -28.36 11.45 23.44
CA ASP A 4 -29.67 11.75 22.84
C ASP A 4 -30.61 12.62 23.70
N ALA A 5 -30.42 12.57 25.02
CA ALA A 5 -31.24 13.29 25.99
C ALA A 5 -30.70 14.70 26.33
N ILE A 6 -29.46 15.01 25.93
CA ILE A 6 -28.78 16.27 26.25
C ILE A 6 -28.73 17.12 25.00
N ARG A 7 -29.51 18.20 24.98
CA ARG A 7 -29.71 19.08 23.83
C ARG A 7 -29.40 20.55 24.13
N THR A 8 -29.16 20.90 25.39
CA THR A 8 -28.82 22.27 25.79
C THR A 8 -27.57 22.33 26.67
N LEU A 9 -26.98 23.52 26.75
CA LEU A 9 -25.83 23.81 27.61
C LEU A 9 -26.11 23.54 29.09
N GLY A 10 -27.30 23.91 29.59
CA GLY A 10 -27.69 23.66 30.98
C GLY A 10 -27.76 22.17 31.31
N GLN A 11 -28.30 21.36 30.39
CA GLN A 11 -28.32 19.90 30.53
C GLN A 11 -26.90 19.31 30.50
N LEU A 12 -26.03 19.85 29.64
CA LEU A 12 -24.63 19.43 29.56
C LEU A 12 -23.90 19.73 30.87
N ARG A 13 -24.08 20.92 31.46
CA ARG A 13 -23.53 21.27 32.77
C ARG A 13 -24.05 20.34 33.88
N ALA A 14 -25.35 20.11 33.93
CA ALA A 14 -25.99 19.25 34.93
C ALA A 14 -25.52 17.78 34.84
N SER A 15 -25.09 17.33 33.66
CA SER A 15 -24.54 15.98 33.46
C SER A 15 -23.10 15.80 33.98
N GLY A 16 -22.43 16.89 34.37
CA GLY A 16 -21.04 16.86 34.85
C GLY A 16 -19.99 16.73 33.75
N TYR A 17 -20.33 17.01 32.49
CA TYR A 17 -19.36 16.99 31.38
C TYR A 17 -18.23 17.99 31.65
N GLN A 18 -17.00 17.53 31.42
CA GLN A 18 -15.78 18.35 31.51
C GLN A 18 -15.08 18.32 30.15
N PRO A 19 -14.75 19.50 29.57
CA PRO A 19 -13.95 19.55 28.36
C PRO A 19 -12.59 18.91 28.60
N ARG A 20 -12.10 18.19 27.59
CA ARG A 20 -10.76 17.63 27.54
C ARG A 20 -10.17 17.93 26.18
N SER A 21 -8.85 18.13 26.14
CA SER A 21 -8.15 18.27 24.87
C SER A 21 -8.14 16.96 24.09
N VAL A 22 -7.99 17.02 22.76
CA VAL A 22 -7.84 15.84 21.90
C VAL A 22 -6.65 15.00 22.34
N LYS A 23 -5.55 15.64 22.76
CA LYS A 23 -4.36 14.93 23.24
C LYS A 23 -4.62 14.15 24.53
N GLU A 24 -5.34 14.74 25.49
CA GLU A 24 -5.75 14.05 26.72
C GLU A 24 -6.72 12.90 26.42
N GLU A 25 -7.70 13.14 25.55
CA GLU A 25 -8.66 12.12 25.12
C GLU A 25 -7.96 10.92 24.48
N LEU A 26 -7.07 11.15 23.50
CA LEU A 26 -6.29 10.10 22.84
C LEU A 26 -5.44 9.32 23.86
N ARG A 27 -4.80 10.03 24.79
CA ARG A 27 -3.96 9.44 25.85
C ARG A 27 -4.78 8.56 26.81
N ASP A 28 -5.89 9.07 27.34
CA ASP A 28 -6.73 8.37 28.29
C ASP A 28 -7.34 7.10 27.68
N ASN A 29 -7.86 7.22 26.46
CA ASN A 29 -8.47 6.10 25.75
C ASN A 29 -7.42 5.05 25.34
N LEU A 30 -6.21 5.49 24.98
CA LEU A 30 -5.10 4.57 24.76
C LEU A 30 -4.72 3.81 26.04
N ILE A 31 -4.63 4.49 27.19
CA ILE A 31 -4.33 3.85 28.48
C ILE A 31 -5.37 2.77 28.80
N GLN A 32 -6.66 3.04 28.57
CA GLN A 32 -7.71 2.04 28.79
C GLN A 32 -7.54 0.83 27.89
N LYS A 33 -7.36 1.04 26.57
CA LYS A 33 -7.13 -0.05 25.61
C LYS A 33 -5.91 -0.89 25.97
N LEU A 34 -4.80 -0.25 26.36
CA LEU A 34 -3.58 -0.95 26.78
C LEU A 34 -3.81 -1.80 28.04
N LYS A 35 -4.50 -1.27 29.05
CA LYS A 35 -4.85 -2.03 30.27
C LYS A 35 -5.75 -3.24 29.95
N ASN A 36 -6.66 -3.07 29.00
CA ASN A 36 -7.58 -4.12 28.56
C ASN A 36 -6.97 -5.10 27.55
N LYS A 37 -5.74 -4.86 27.08
CA LYS A 37 -5.09 -5.62 26.00
C LYS A 37 -5.91 -5.62 24.70
N GLU A 38 -6.59 -4.53 24.42
CA GLU A 38 -7.31 -4.31 23.17
C GLU A 38 -6.35 -3.87 22.07
N ASP A 39 -6.55 -4.37 20.85
CA ASP A 39 -5.83 -3.90 19.69
C ASP A 39 -6.30 -2.48 19.30
N VAL A 40 -5.34 -1.57 19.22
CA VAL A 40 -5.57 -0.16 18.87
C VAL A 40 -5.52 0.04 17.36
N PHE A 41 -4.74 -0.78 16.65
CA PHE A 41 -4.44 -0.63 15.24
C PHE A 41 -4.78 -1.90 14.45
N PRO A 42 -6.07 -2.31 14.44
CA PRO A 42 -6.49 -3.55 13.81
C PRO A 42 -6.16 -3.57 12.31
N GLY A 43 -5.65 -4.72 11.86
CA GLY A 43 -5.26 -4.95 10.46
C GLY A 43 -3.96 -4.25 10.03
N ILE A 44 -3.17 -3.75 10.98
CA ILE A 44 -1.76 -3.38 10.77
C ILE A 44 -0.90 -4.57 11.21
N TYR A 45 -0.11 -5.13 10.30
CA TYR A 45 0.73 -6.29 10.58
C TYR A 45 2.21 -5.96 10.45
N GLY A 46 3.04 -6.55 11.33
CA GLY A 46 4.50 -6.46 11.26
C GLY A 46 5.10 -5.22 11.93
N TYR A 47 4.29 -4.45 12.64
CA TYR A 47 4.65 -3.23 13.35
C TYR A 47 4.52 -3.35 14.88
N GLU A 48 4.12 -4.51 15.38
CA GLU A 48 3.81 -4.78 16.79
C GLU A 48 5.01 -4.53 17.71
N GLU A 49 6.22 -4.76 17.21
CA GLU A 49 7.48 -4.58 17.96
C GLU A 49 8.26 -3.32 17.58
N THR A 50 7.78 -2.54 16.60
CA THR A 50 8.52 -1.39 16.03
C THR A 50 7.68 -0.12 16.06
N VAL A 51 6.84 0.09 15.04
CA VAL A 51 6.11 1.34 14.79
C VAL A 51 4.98 1.54 15.81
N ILE A 52 4.23 0.49 16.16
CA ILE A 52 3.10 0.60 17.08
C ILE A 52 3.56 1.04 18.49
N PRO A 53 4.59 0.43 19.10
CA PRO A 53 5.11 0.90 20.38
C PRO A 53 5.60 2.36 20.36
N GLU A 54 6.25 2.80 19.27
CA GLU A 54 6.67 4.20 19.12
C GLU A 54 5.47 5.16 19.05
N LEU A 55 4.44 4.77 18.30
CA LEU A 55 3.21 5.53 18.18
C LEU A 55 2.48 5.64 19.52
N GLN A 56 2.40 4.53 20.26
CA GLN A 56 1.82 4.52 21.61
C GLN A 56 2.59 5.46 22.55
N ARG A 57 3.92 5.43 22.53
CA ARG A 57 4.75 6.36 23.32
C ARG A 57 4.52 7.82 22.92
N ALA A 58 4.41 8.12 21.63
CA ALA A 58 4.14 9.46 21.14
C ALA A 58 2.77 9.99 21.61
N ILE A 59 1.72 9.17 21.53
CA ILE A 59 0.38 9.52 22.01
C ILE A 59 0.39 9.74 23.52
N LEU A 60 1.05 8.85 24.27
CA LEU A 60 1.22 9.03 25.70
C LEU A 60 1.96 10.33 26.02
N ALA A 61 2.98 10.70 25.25
CA ALA A 61 3.70 11.95 25.46
C ALA A 61 2.91 13.22 25.03
N GLY A 62 1.73 13.08 24.39
CA GLY A 62 0.98 14.21 23.85
C GLY A 62 1.64 14.87 22.63
N HIS A 63 2.45 14.11 21.90
CA HIS A 63 3.27 14.59 20.80
C HIS A 63 2.49 14.71 19.49
N HIS A 64 2.86 15.68 18.66
CA HIS A 64 2.52 15.61 17.24
C HIS A 64 3.36 14.51 16.56
N ILE A 65 2.75 13.79 15.63
CA ILE A 65 3.33 12.58 15.06
C ILE A 65 3.75 12.85 13.62
N ASN A 66 4.95 12.42 13.25
CA ASN A 66 5.39 12.34 11.86
C ASN A 66 5.78 10.90 11.52
N LEU A 67 5.04 10.31 10.57
CA LEU A 67 5.29 8.99 10.02
C LEU A 67 6.21 9.12 8.82
N LEU A 68 7.45 8.66 8.99
CA LEU A 68 8.48 8.66 7.95
C LEU A 68 8.56 7.29 7.31
N GLY A 69 8.39 7.21 6.00
CA GLY A 69 8.65 5.97 5.27
C GLY A 69 8.24 6.03 3.82
N LEU A 70 8.55 4.97 3.08
CA LEU A 70 8.28 4.90 1.65
C LEU A 70 6.78 4.70 1.36
N ARG A 71 6.42 4.72 0.07
CA ARG A 71 5.04 4.52 -0.38
C ARG A 71 4.55 3.12 -0.02
N GLY A 72 3.30 3.01 0.42
CA GLY A 72 2.69 1.71 0.75
C GLY A 72 3.15 1.07 2.07
N GLN A 73 3.73 1.83 3.00
CA GLN A 73 4.09 1.39 4.36
C GLN A 73 3.02 1.75 5.40
N ALA A 74 1.73 1.64 5.03
CA ALA A 74 0.57 1.84 5.90
C ALA A 74 0.43 3.20 6.66
N LYS A 75 1.25 4.21 6.37
CA LYS A 75 1.25 5.53 7.07
C LYS A 75 -0.15 6.16 7.19
N THR A 76 -0.83 6.35 6.08
CA THR A 76 -2.19 6.94 6.06
C THR A 76 -3.22 6.06 6.77
N ARG A 77 -3.06 4.73 6.71
CA ARG A 77 -3.96 3.80 7.41
C ARG A 77 -3.80 3.91 8.92
N ILE A 78 -2.57 3.98 9.42
CA ILE A 78 -2.27 4.23 10.83
C ILE A 78 -2.90 5.56 11.26
N ALA A 79 -2.71 6.63 10.49
CA ALA A 79 -3.27 7.94 10.81
C ALA A 79 -4.80 7.91 10.93
N ARG A 80 -5.49 7.19 10.04
CA ARG A 80 -6.96 6.99 10.12
C ARG A 80 -7.38 6.19 11.34
N LEU A 81 -6.62 5.17 11.73
CA LEU A 81 -6.96 4.31 12.88
C LEU A 81 -6.87 5.04 14.23
N LEU A 82 -6.17 6.18 14.31
CA LEU A 82 -6.15 7.01 15.52
C LEU A 82 -7.54 7.50 15.93
N ILE A 83 -8.49 7.57 15.00
CA ILE A 83 -9.89 7.90 15.29
C ILE A 83 -10.54 6.93 16.27
N ASN A 84 -10.05 5.69 16.35
CA ASN A 84 -10.55 4.68 17.29
C ASN A 84 -10.16 4.97 18.74
N LEU A 85 -9.29 5.96 18.97
CA LEU A 85 -8.92 6.49 20.28
C LEU A 85 -9.73 7.74 20.65
N LEU A 86 -10.59 8.24 19.76
CA LEU A 86 -11.53 9.31 20.10
C LEU A 86 -12.81 8.75 20.72
N ASP A 87 -13.39 9.51 21.64
CA ASP A 87 -14.71 9.26 22.20
C ASP A 87 -15.75 9.26 21.06
N PRO A 88 -16.78 8.39 21.10
CA PRO A 88 -17.75 8.27 20.01
C PRO A 88 -18.44 9.58 19.63
N PHE A 89 -18.66 10.46 20.61
CA PHE A 89 -19.31 11.75 20.41
C PHE A 89 -18.74 12.83 21.33
N VAL A 90 -18.67 14.06 20.83
CA VAL A 90 -18.38 15.26 21.62
C VAL A 90 -19.46 16.33 21.44
N PRO A 91 -19.79 17.12 22.47
CA PRO A 91 -20.78 18.18 22.35
C PRO A 91 -20.21 19.37 21.59
N VAL A 92 -21.01 19.97 20.71
CA VAL A 92 -20.68 21.14 19.91
C VAL A 92 -21.84 22.13 19.95
N VAL A 93 -21.55 23.43 19.98
CA VAL A 93 -22.59 24.47 19.87
C VAL A 93 -23.29 24.37 18.50
N LYS A 94 -24.62 24.22 18.51
CA LYS A 94 -25.39 23.99 17.28
C LYS A 94 -25.23 25.18 16.33
N GLY A 95 -24.84 24.89 15.09
CA GLY A 95 -24.73 25.89 14.02
C GLY A 95 -23.38 26.62 13.99
N SER A 96 -22.43 26.28 14.87
CA SER A 96 -21.08 26.82 14.74
C SER A 96 -20.37 26.26 13.51
N GLU A 97 -19.64 27.14 12.80
CA GLU A 97 -18.74 26.74 11.71
C GLU A 97 -17.50 25.99 12.21
N LEU A 98 -17.14 26.19 13.49
CA LEU A 98 -16.08 25.46 14.18
C LEU A 98 -16.72 24.42 15.10
N ASN A 99 -15.96 23.42 15.52
CA ASN A 99 -16.41 22.42 16.50
C ASN A 99 -16.37 22.98 17.94
N ASP A 100 -16.95 24.16 18.17
CA ASP A 100 -16.90 24.88 19.44
C ASP A 100 -17.43 24.03 20.60
N ASP A 101 -16.61 23.87 21.65
CA ASP A 101 -17.06 23.30 22.90
C ASP A 101 -18.06 24.25 23.58
N PRO A 102 -19.28 23.79 23.96
CA PRO A 102 -20.26 24.64 24.63
C PRO A 102 -19.80 25.24 25.98
N LEU A 103 -18.77 24.67 26.61
CA LEU A 103 -18.18 25.18 27.85
C LEU A 103 -16.90 26.01 27.62
N GLN A 104 -16.27 25.87 26.45
CA GLN A 104 -15.06 26.59 26.07
C GLN A 104 -15.15 27.08 24.60
N PRO A 105 -16.10 27.98 24.29
CA PRO A 105 -16.33 28.42 22.91
C PRO A 105 -15.17 29.29 22.40
N LEU A 106 -14.75 29.06 21.15
CA LEU A 106 -13.73 29.85 20.47
C LEU A 106 -14.37 30.91 19.57
N SER A 107 -15.32 30.51 18.74
CA SER A 107 -15.92 31.42 17.75
C SER A 107 -16.80 32.49 18.39
N ILE A 108 -16.86 33.66 17.75
CA ILE A 108 -17.82 34.71 18.13
C ILE A 108 -19.26 34.23 18.01
N TYR A 109 -19.56 33.39 17.02
CA TYR A 109 -20.90 32.83 16.87
C TYR A 109 -21.33 32.07 18.14
N ALA A 110 -20.48 31.15 18.61
CA ALA A 110 -20.77 30.37 19.80
C ALA A 110 -20.83 31.23 21.06
N LYS A 111 -19.89 32.18 21.22
CA LYS A 111 -19.88 33.12 22.35
C LYS A 111 -21.17 33.94 22.42
N ASN A 112 -21.56 34.57 21.32
CA ASN A 112 -22.78 35.38 21.26
C ASN A 112 -24.04 34.55 21.52
N LEU A 113 -24.12 33.33 20.98
CA LEU A 113 -25.27 32.45 21.18
C LEU A 113 -25.40 32.02 22.65
N ILE A 114 -24.26 31.75 23.30
CA ILE A 114 -24.21 31.41 24.73
C ILE A 114 -24.58 32.62 25.59
N ASP A 115 -24.10 33.81 25.27
CA ASP A 115 -24.45 35.03 25.98
C ASP A 115 -25.93 35.38 25.84
N GLU A 116 -26.54 35.12 24.67
CA GLU A 116 -27.95 35.37 24.40
C GLU A 116 -28.87 34.35 25.09
N ARG A 117 -28.53 33.04 25.03
CA ARG A 117 -29.43 31.96 25.43
C ARG A 117 -29.08 31.30 26.76
N GLY A 118 -27.90 31.55 27.31
CA GLY A 118 -27.43 30.95 28.56
C GLY A 118 -27.57 29.42 28.54
N ASP A 119 -28.21 28.87 29.56
CA ASP A 119 -28.40 27.42 29.71
C ASP A 119 -29.32 26.79 28.64
N ASP A 120 -30.11 27.59 27.90
CA ASP A 120 -30.95 27.13 26.80
C ASP A 120 -30.22 27.09 25.45
N THR A 121 -28.91 27.38 25.44
CA THR A 121 -28.07 27.30 24.24
C THR A 121 -28.16 25.90 23.63
N PRO A 122 -28.59 25.76 22.36
CA PRO A 122 -28.73 24.46 21.73
C PRO A 122 -27.35 23.85 21.41
N ILE A 123 -27.20 22.56 21.71
CA ILE A 123 -26.01 21.78 21.37
C ILE A 123 -26.36 20.63 20.41
N THR A 124 -25.35 20.16 19.69
CA THR A 124 -25.37 18.96 18.85
C THR A 124 -24.19 18.06 19.23
N TRP A 125 -24.24 16.80 18.81
CA TRP A 125 -23.17 15.83 19.09
C TRP A 125 -22.43 15.52 17.80
N LEU A 126 -21.13 15.80 17.78
CA LEU A 126 -20.24 15.50 16.66
C LEU A 126 -19.72 14.08 16.81
N GLY A 127 -19.92 13.25 15.79
CA GLY A 127 -19.43 11.87 15.77
C GLY A 127 -17.91 11.82 15.60
N ARG A 128 -17.27 10.78 16.14
CA ARG A 128 -15.81 10.62 16.00
C ARG A 128 -15.33 10.60 14.56
N ASP A 129 -16.13 10.01 13.66
CA ASP A 129 -15.77 9.86 12.24
C ASP A 129 -15.69 11.21 11.51
N ASP A 130 -16.42 12.21 12.00
CA ASP A 130 -16.41 13.58 11.49
C ASP A 130 -15.25 14.42 12.06
N ARG A 131 -14.47 13.87 13.00
CA ARG A 131 -13.34 14.54 13.67
C ARG A 131 -12.00 14.20 13.00
N TYR A 132 -12.02 13.56 11.83
CA TYR A 132 -10.84 13.25 11.04
C TYR A 132 -10.82 14.07 9.75
N THR A 133 -9.76 14.87 9.57
CA THR A 133 -9.56 15.66 8.37
C THR A 133 -8.20 15.32 7.78
N GLU A 134 -8.15 15.07 6.47
CA GLU A 134 -6.95 14.69 5.74
C GLU A 134 -6.75 15.62 4.54
N LYS A 135 -5.53 16.13 4.37
CA LYS A 135 -5.14 16.92 3.20
C LYS A 135 -3.84 16.38 2.62
N LEU A 136 -3.87 16.08 1.33
CA LEU A 136 -2.65 15.85 0.56
C LEU A 136 -1.96 17.20 0.32
N ALA A 137 -0.69 17.30 0.69
CA ALA A 137 0.14 18.44 0.35
C ALA A 137 0.38 18.42 -1.16
N THR A 138 -0.01 19.50 -1.81
CA THR A 138 0.26 19.74 -3.21
C THR A 138 0.74 21.19 -3.39
N PRO A 139 1.56 21.50 -4.40
CA PRO A 139 2.12 22.84 -4.55
C PRO A 139 1.06 23.94 -4.77
N ASP A 140 -0.15 23.59 -5.20
CA ASP A 140 -1.27 24.51 -5.44
C ASP A 140 -2.04 24.88 -4.17
N VAL A 141 -1.85 24.17 -3.05
CA VAL A 141 -2.51 24.52 -1.77
C VAL A 141 -2.12 25.93 -1.35
N THR A 142 -3.08 26.70 -0.88
CA THR A 142 -2.86 28.06 -0.36
C THR A 142 -2.96 28.12 1.16
N VAL A 143 -2.42 29.19 1.76
CA VAL A 143 -2.60 29.46 3.19
C VAL A 143 -4.08 29.64 3.54
N ALA A 144 -4.86 30.24 2.63
CA ALA A 144 -6.30 30.44 2.82
C ALA A 144 -7.07 29.11 2.89
N ASP A 145 -6.68 28.10 2.11
CA ASP A 145 -7.33 26.78 2.16
C ASP A 145 -7.15 26.08 3.51
N LEU A 146 -5.99 26.26 4.14
CA LEU A 146 -5.67 25.60 5.41
C LEU A 146 -6.13 26.41 6.62
N ILE A 147 -5.90 27.72 6.63
CA ILE A 147 -6.16 28.58 7.79
C ILE A 147 -7.45 29.37 7.61
N GLY A 148 -7.62 29.99 6.45
CA GLY A 148 -8.75 30.88 6.14
C GLY A 148 -8.32 32.26 5.66
N ASP A 149 -9.29 33.03 5.20
CA ASP A 149 -9.11 34.43 4.76
C ASP A 149 -10.39 35.25 4.97
N ALA A 150 -10.33 36.56 4.75
CA ALA A 150 -11.51 37.40 4.68
C ALA A 150 -12.33 37.06 3.42
N ASP A 151 -13.65 36.90 3.56
CA ASP A 151 -14.55 36.67 2.43
C ASP A 151 -15.25 37.98 1.98
N PRO A 152 -14.88 38.55 0.82
CA PRO A 152 -15.50 39.76 0.27
C PRO A 152 -17.01 39.65 0.07
N ILE A 153 -17.49 38.46 -0.30
CA ILE A 153 -18.90 38.20 -0.61
C ILE A 153 -19.70 38.20 0.71
N LYS A 154 -19.16 37.55 1.75
CA LYS A 154 -19.74 37.56 3.11
C LYS A 154 -19.77 38.97 3.68
N ALA A 155 -18.70 39.75 3.52
CA ALA A 155 -18.63 41.16 3.93
C ALA A 155 -19.71 42.02 3.27
N ALA A 156 -19.84 41.93 1.95
CA ALA A 156 -20.81 42.71 1.18
C ALA A 156 -22.25 42.32 1.52
N THR A 157 -22.54 41.02 1.64
CA THR A 157 -23.89 40.51 1.91
C THR A 157 -24.36 40.90 3.31
N LEU A 158 -23.48 40.80 4.31
CA LEU A 158 -23.79 41.16 5.70
C LEU A 158 -23.63 42.67 5.98
N LYS A 159 -23.14 43.44 5.00
CA LYS A 159 -22.79 44.87 5.14
C LYS A 159 -21.85 45.14 6.32
N LEU A 160 -20.87 44.27 6.50
CA LEU A 160 -19.89 44.33 7.57
C LEU A 160 -18.54 44.85 7.06
N PRO A 161 -17.76 45.56 7.88
CA PRO A 161 -16.41 45.93 7.52
C PRO A 161 -15.52 44.68 7.40
N TYR A 162 -14.50 44.73 6.54
CA TYR A 162 -13.54 43.63 6.37
C TYR A 162 -12.78 43.23 7.63
N SER A 163 -12.76 44.10 8.65
CA SER A 163 -12.15 43.82 9.95
C SER A 163 -13.08 43.07 10.91
N ASP A 164 -14.35 42.88 10.56
CA ASP A 164 -15.32 42.15 11.39
C ASP A 164 -15.11 40.64 11.24
N GLU A 165 -14.84 39.96 12.35
CA GLU A 165 -14.54 38.53 12.37
C GLU A 165 -15.63 37.65 11.74
N ARG A 166 -16.88 38.12 11.66
CA ARG A 166 -17.96 37.38 10.98
C ARG A 166 -17.74 37.24 9.48
N VAL A 167 -16.83 38.03 8.91
CA VAL A 167 -16.40 38.00 7.51
C VAL A 167 -15.37 36.89 7.25
N ILE A 168 -14.78 36.32 8.30
CA ILE A 168 -13.79 35.26 8.16
C ILE A 168 -14.43 34.02 7.52
N HIS A 169 -13.75 33.48 6.51
CA HIS A 169 -13.96 32.15 5.99
C HIS A 169 -12.86 31.23 6.53
N PHE A 170 -13.25 30.29 7.40
CA PHE A 170 -12.31 29.35 8.01
C PHE A 170 -11.86 28.28 7.02
N GLY A 171 -10.55 28.04 6.96
CA GLY A 171 -9.94 26.93 6.24
C GLY A 171 -10.08 25.60 6.97
N LEU A 172 -9.41 24.57 6.45
CA LEU A 172 -9.55 23.18 6.93
C LEU A 172 -9.06 22.97 8.38
N ILE A 173 -7.98 23.64 8.80
CA ILE A 173 -7.38 23.45 10.12
C ILE A 173 -8.31 23.94 11.24
N PRO A 174 -8.80 25.20 11.26
CA PRO A 174 -9.76 25.62 12.28
C PRO A 174 -11.05 24.78 12.28
N ARG A 175 -11.53 24.32 11.12
CA ARG A 175 -12.68 23.41 11.05
C ARG A 175 -12.41 22.02 11.65
N ALA A 176 -11.14 21.61 11.71
CA ALA A 176 -10.71 20.39 12.37
C ALA A 176 -10.44 20.56 13.87
N HIS A 177 -10.82 21.70 14.48
CA HIS A 177 -10.76 21.90 15.92
C HIS A 177 -11.41 20.74 16.66
N ARG A 178 -10.77 20.29 17.75
CA ARG A 178 -11.13 19.11 18.53
C ARG A 178 -11.10 17.82 17.70
N GLY A 179 -10.20 17.73 16.73
CA GLY A 179 -10.04 16.55 15.87
C GLY A 179 -8.59 16.20 15.55
N ILE A 180 -8.43 15.26 14.63
CA ILE A 180 -7.15 14.80 14.09
C ILE A 180 -7.00 15.42 12.69
N PHE A 181 -5.89 16.11 12.47
CA PHE A 181 -5.56 16.71 11.18
C PHE A 181 -4.34 16.04 10.57
N VAL A 182 -4.52 15.42 9.40
CA VAL A 182 -3.47 14.68 8.69
C VAL A 182 -2.99 15.45 7.47
N ILE A 183 -1.68 15.67 7.38
CA ILE A 183 -1.03 16.20 6.18
C ILE A 183 -0.18 15.10 5.56
N ASN A 184 -0.59 14.64 4.38
CA ASN A 184 0.21 13.68 3.62
C ASN A 184 1.24 14.40 2.74
N GLU A 185 2.42 13.81 2.63
CA GLU A 185 3.55 14.29 1.84
C GLU A 185 3.98 15.72 2.21
N LEU A 186 4.19 15.97 3.51
CA LEU A 186 4.59 17.28 4.05
C LEU A 186 5.68 18.03 3.25
N PRO A 187 6.74 17.37 2.73
CA PRO A 187 7.74 18.02 1.87
C PRO A 187 7.21 18.72 0.61
N ASP A 188 6.08 18.27 0.06
CA ASP A 188 5.47 18.85 -1.15
C ASP A 188 4.76 20.19 -0.87
N LEU A 189 4.61 20.55 0.41
CA LEU A 189 3.99 21.80 0.82
C LEU A 189 4.95 22.98 0.66
N GLN A 190 4.48 24.08 0.10
CA GLN A 190 5.30 25.29 -0.05
C GLN A 190 5.82 25.82 1.30
N ALA A 191 7.07 26.29 1.33
CA ALA A 191 7.74 26.78 2.55
C ALA A 191 6.93 27.84 3.32
N ARG A 192 6.24 28.75 2.63
CA ARG A 192 5.39 29.77 3.27
C ARG A 192 4.28 29.17 4.14
N ILE A 193 3.71 28.04 3.70
CA ILE A 193 2.63 27.34 4.39
C ILE A 193 3.20 26.54 5.55
N GLN A 194 4.38 25.93 5.37
CA GLN A 194 5.09 25.26 6.46
C GLN A 194 5.40 26.22 7.62
N VAL A 195 5.79 27.46 7.32
CA VAL A 195 5.98 28.51 8.34
C VAL A 195 4.67 28.85 9.04
N SER A 196 3.55 28.91 8.31
CA SER A 196 2.24 29.11 8.94
C SER A 196 1.86 27.94 9.86
N LEU A 197 2.11 26.69 9.46
CA LEU A 197 1.91 25.50 10.30
C LEU A 197 2.78 25.52 11.56
N PHE A 198 4.02 25.99 11.44
CA PHE A 198 4.94 26.13 12.58
C PHE A 198 4.35 27.01 13.69
N ASN A 199 3.76 28.15 13.32
CA ASN A 199 3.12 29.05 14.31
C ASN A 199 1.98 28.33 15.05
N ILE A 200 1.17 27.55 14.33
CA ILE A 200 0.06 26.78 14.91
C ILE A 200 0.58 25.73 15.90
N LEU A 201 1.65 25.01 15.56
CA LEU A 201 2.23 23.99 16.45
C LEU A 201 2.89 24.59 17.69
N GLN A 202 3.46 25.80 17.59
CA GLN A 202 4.19 26.42 18.69
C GLN A 202 3.27 27.19 19.64
N GLU A 203 2.38 28.03 19.11
CA GLU A 203 1.55 28.96 19.89
C GLU A 203 0.13 28.43 20.09
N GLY A 204 -0.25 27.36 19.36
CA GLY A 204 -1.59 26.79 19.39
C GLY A 204 -2.63 27.67 18.72
N ASP A 205 -2.29 28.88 18.26
CA ASP A 205 -3.21 29.81 17.65
C ASP A 205 -2.92 30.07 16.16
N ILE A 206 -4.00 30.41 15.44
CA ILE A 206 -3.93 30.88 14.05
C ILE A 206 -4.14 32.38 14.01
N GLN A 207 -3.37 33.06 13.14
CA GLN A 207 -3.60 34.44 12.77
C GLN A 207 -4.08 34.52 11.32
N ILE A 208 -5.24 35.13 11.11
CA ILE A 208 -5.82 35.34 9.78
C ILE A 208 -5.47 36.76 9.33
N ARG A 209 -4.97 36.88 8.10
CA ARG A 209 -4.55 38.17 7.54
C ARG A 209 -5.70 39.18 7.61
N GLY A 210 -5.42 40.36 8.15
CA GLY A 210 -6.42 41.43 8.29
C GLY A 210 -7.24 41.38 9.58
N PHE A 211 -7.09 40.34 10.40
CA PHE A 211 -7.81 40.20 11.67
C PHE A 211 -6.85 40.07 12.86
N LYS A 212 -7.28 40.55 14.03
CA LYS A 212 -6.58 40.39 15.31
C LYS A 212 -7.23 39.28 16.15
N VAL A 213 -7.42 38.12 15.55
CA VAL A 213 -8.02 36.95 16.23
C VAL A 213 -6.95 35.93 16.50
N ARG A 214 -6.96 35.39 17.71
CA ARG A 214 -6.18 34.23 18.12
C ARG A 214 -7.17 33.12 18.45
N LEU A 215 -7.10 32.03 17.71
CA LEU A 215 -7.95 30.86 17.93
C LEU A 215 -7.07 29.73 18.47
N PRO A 216 -7.03 29.48 19.79
CA PRO A 216 -6.25 28.39 20.36
C PRO A 216 -6.87 27.03 19.98
N LEU A 217 -6.44 26.47 18.85
CA LEU A 217 -7.00 25.26 18.28
C LEU A 217 -6.43 24.02 18.99
N ASP A 218 -7.32 23.23 19.58
CA ASP A 218 -7.01 21.88 20.06
C ASP A 218 -7.06 20.87 18.91
N ILE A 219 -5.90 20.44 18.41
CA ILE A 219 -5.78 19.54 17.25
C ILE A 219 -4.64 18.53 17.48
N GLN A 220 -4.86 17.27 17.11
CA GLN A 220 -3.76 16.31 16.94
C GLN A 220 -3.28 16.32 15.49
N PHE A 221 -2.10 16.89 15.24
CA PHE A 221 -1.44 16.77 13.94
C PHE A 221 -0.78 15.40 13.73
N VAL A 222 -0.96 14.86 12.53
CA VAL A 222 -0.23 13.70 12.01
C VAL A 222 0.33 14.05 10.63
N PHE A 223 1.62 13.96 10.47
CA PHE A 223 2.31 14.20 9.20
C PHE A 223 2.75 12.88 8.60
N THR A 224 2.79 12.80 7.28
CA THR A 224 3.48 11.71 6.59
C THR A 224 4.49 12.27 5.60
N ALA A 225 5.66 11.62 5.51
CA ALA A 225 6.65 12.00 4.51
C ALA A 225 7.51 10.80 4.08
N ASN A 226 8.10 10.92 2.90
CA ASN A 226 9.22 10.09 2.47
C ASN A 226 10.52 10.56 3.16
N PRO A 227 11.35 9.66 3.74
CA PRO A 227 12.59 10.04 4.39
C PRO A 227 13.55 10.86 3.51
N GLU A 228 13.61 10.58 2.21
CA GLU A 228 14.53 11.28 1.30
C GLU A 228 14.14 12.75 1.16
N ASP A 229 12.89 12.99 0.81
CA ASP A 229 12.31 14.32 0.68
C ASP A 229 12.33 15.08 2.02
N TYR A 230 12.20 14.36 3.14
CA TYR A 230 12.27 14.93 4.48
C TYR A 230 13.67 15.41 4.87
N THR A 231 14.73 14.78 4.34
CA THR A 231 16.13 15.10 4.66
C THR A 231 16.78 16.08 3.70
N ASN A 232 16.23 16.22 2.50
CA ASN A 232 16.70 17.17 1.49
C ASN A 232 16.59 18.62 1.99
N ARG A 233 17.69 19.39 1.87
CA ARG A 233 17.72 20.79 2.29
C ARG A 233 16.71 21.60 1.48
N GLY A 234 15.82 22.31 2.16
CA GLY A 234 14.83 23.19 1.55
C GLY A 234 13.44 22.57 1.37
N SER A 235 13.32 21.24 1.49
CA SER A 235 12.04 20.54 1.39
C SER A 235 11.20 20.71 2.66
N ILE A 236 11.84 20.79 3.84
CA ILE A 236 11.18 21.17 5.09
C ILE A 236 11.93 22.29 5.78
N VAL A 237 11.20 23.30 6.25
CA VAL A 237 11.77 24.41 7.02
C VAL A 237 12.22 23.90 8.39
N THR A 238 13.48 24.16 8.76
CA THR A 238 14.08 23.71 10.03
C THR A 238 13.21 24.01 11.26
N PRO A 239 12.59 25.20 11.39
CA PRO A 239 11.73 25.49 12.54
C PRO A 239 10.57 24.50 12.69
N LEU A 240 9.95 24.08 11.58
CA LEU A 240 8.85 23.11 11.61
C LEU A 240 9.35 21.72 12.01
N LYS A 241 10.48 21.29 11.44
CA LYS A 241 11.11 20.00 11.75
C LYS A 241 11.41 19.87 13.25
N ASP A 242 11.88 20.93 13.90
CA ASP A 242 12.24 20.94 15.32
C ASP A 242 11.01 20.93 16.26
N ARG A 243 9.81 21.20 15.73
CA ARG A 243 8.54 21.21 16.49
C ARG A 243 7.70 19.96 16.31
N ILE A 244 8.07 19.06 15.41
CA ILE A 244 7.42 17.76 15.34
C ILE A 244 8.10 16.84 16.36
N ASP A 245 7.41 16.63 17.49
CA ASP A 245 7.98 16.02 18.69
C ASP A 245 8.31 14.53 18.52
N ALA A 246 7.53 13.79 17.73
CA ALA A 246 7.73 12.36 17.49
C ALA A 246 7.92 12.04 16.00
N GLN A 247 9.10 11.54 15.65
CA GLN A 247 9.41 11.03 14.32
C GLN A 247 9.48 9.50 14.39
N ILE A 248 8.59 8.84 13.67
CA ILE A 248 8.42 7.38 13.71
C ILE A 248 8.75 6.83 12.33
N ILE A 249 9.73 5.93 12.26
CA ILE A 249 10.21 5.37 11.00
C ILE A 249 9.47 4.07 10.71
N THR A 250 8.67 4.08 9.65
CA THR A 250 7.98 2.91 9.12
C THR A 250 8.88 2.10 8.19
N HIS A 251 8.52 0.83 7.97
CA HIS A 251 9.29 -0.08 7.12
C HIS A 251 8.38 -1.02 6.34
N TYR A 252 8.89 -1.63 5.28
CA TYR A 252 8.19 -2.74 4.61
C TYR A 252 8.13 -3.99 5.50
N PRO A 253 7.21 -4.93 5.24
CA PRO A 253 7.16 -6.21 5.95
C PRO A 253 8.52 -6.91 5.99
N LYS A 254 8.93 -7.38 7.17
CA LYS A 254 10.21 -8.07 7.38
C LYS A 254 10.20 -9.54 6.96
N SER A 255 9.01 -10.12 6.75
CA SER A 255 8.84 -11.52 6.36
C SER A 255 7.74 -11.68 5.31
N ILE A 256 7.85 -12.74 4.51
CA ILE A 256 6.84 -13.17 3.54
C ILE A 256 5.49 -13.41 4.22
N GLU A 257 5.49 -14.04 5.39
CA GLU A 257 4.26 -14.30 6.16
C GLU A 257 3.47 -13.04 6.47
N ILE A 258 4.15 -11.95 6.87
CA ILE A 258 3.50 -10.66 7.11
C ILE A 258 3.00 -10.06 5.80
N GLY A 259 3.82 -10.11 4.74
CA GLY A 259 3.46 -9.65 3.40
C GLY A 259 2.20 -10.33 2.88
N LYS A 260 2.13 -11.66 2.98
CA LYS A 260 0.96 -12.47 2.59
C LYS A 260 -0.31 -12.04 3.30
N ARG A 261 -0.25 -11.80 4.62
CA ARG A 261 -1.41 -11.33 5.38
C ARG A 261 -1.90 -9.98 4.87
N ILE A 262 -0.98 -9.06 4.58
CA ILE A 262 -1.31 -7.75 4.01
C ILE A 262 -1.94 -7.92 2.63
N THR A 263 -1.32 -8.68 1.73
CA THR A 263 -1.84 -8.90 0.38
C THR A 263 -3.21 -9.57 0.39
N LYS A 264 -3.42 -10.61 1.22
CA LYS A 264 -4.73 -11.24 1.40
C LYS A 264 -5.79 -10.27 1.94
N GLN A 265 -5.40 -9.35 2.83
CA GLN A 265 -6.32 -8.35 3.39
C GLN A 265 -6.69 -7.25 2.38
N GLU A 266 -5.72 -6.79 1.59
CA GLU A 266 -5.89 -5.63 0.72
C GLU A 266 -6.33 -5.98 -0.72
N ALA A 267 -6.07 -7.20 -1.20
CA ALA A 267 -6.44 -7.62 -2.54
C ALA A 267 -7.96 -7.64 -2.74
N ARG A 268 -8.41 -7.01 -3.81
CA ARG A 268 -9.83 -6.84 -4.15
C ARG A 268 -10.30 -7.97 -5.05
N ILE A 269 -10.32 -9.18 -4.51
CA ILE A 269 -10.88 -10.34 -5.19
C ILE A 269 -12.40 -10.34 -5.05
N ARG A 270 -13.12 -10.38 -6.18
CA ARG A 270 -14.59 -10.36 -6.22
C ARG A 270 -15.19 -11.66 -5.71
N GLU A 271 -16.44 -11.65 -5.26
CA GLU A 271 -17.10 -12.87 -4.75
C GLU A 271 -17.29 -13.93 -5.83
N GLU A 272 -17.54 -13.52 -7.08
CA GLU A 272 -17.60 -14.42 -8.24
C GLU A 272 -16.25 -15.14 -8.46
N GLN A 273 -15.15 -14.40 -8.31
CA GLN A 273 -13.80 -14.93 -8.42
C GLN A 273 -13.50 -15.90 -7.27
N LYS A 274 -13.88 -15.57 -6.03
CA LYS A 274 -13.71 -16.47 -4.88
C LYS A 274 -14.47 -17.79 -5.03
N GLY A 275 -15.61 -17.78 -5.71
CA GLY A 275 -16.40 -18.98 -5.98
C GLY A 275 -15.88 -19.84 -7.13
N MET A 276 -15.12 -19.25 -8.06
CA MET A 276 -14.62 -19.90 -9.28
C MET A 276 -13.14 -20.31 -9.18
N VAL A 277 -12.29 -19.47 -8.59
CA VAL A 277 -10.82 -19.62 -8.59
C VAL A 277 -10.34 -20.08 -7.21
N THR A 278 -9.62 -21.19 -7.19
CA THR A 278 -8.90 -21.69 -6.01
C THR A 278 -7.39 -21.50 -6.20
N SER A 279 -6.67 -21.16 -5.13
CA SER A 279 -5.21 -20.97 -5.12
C SER A 279 -4.58 -21.74 -3.95
N ASN A 280 -3.24 -21.80 -3.89
CA ASN A 280 -2.46 -22.32 -2.77
C ASN A 280 -1.54 -21.28 -2.13
N GLU A 281 -0.94 -21.67 -1.01
CA GLU A 281 0.07 -20.86 -0.30
C GLU A 281 1.33 -20.61 -1.14
N ILE A 282 1.69 -21.51 -2.06
CA ILE A 282 2.90 -21.36 -2.91
C ILE A 282 2.75 -20.15 -3.83
N VAL A 283 1.57 -19.94 -4.43
CA VAL A 283 1.29 -18.75 -5.24
C VAL A 283 1.42 -17.48 -4.40
N HIS A 284 0.93 -17.50 -3.17
CA HIS A 284 1.08 -16.35 -2.27
C HIS A 284 2.56 -16.10 -1.92
N ASP A 285 3.34 -17.15 -1.65
CA ASP A 285 4.78 -17.05 -1.41
C ASP A 285 5.51 -16.47 -2.63
N LEU A 286 5.19 -16.96 -3.84
CA LEU A 286 5.77 -16.48 -5.09
C LEU A 286 5.49 -14.99 -5.33
N VAL A 287 4.24 -14.56 -5.13
CA VAL A 287 3.85 -13.15 -5.31
C VAL A 287 4.62 -12.24 -4.34
N GLU A 288 4.70 -12.61 -3.06
CA GLU A 288 5.46 -11.83 -2.08
C GLU A 288 6.97 -11.88 -2.34
N GLN A 289 7.49 -13.01 -2.81
CA GLN A 289 8.90 -13.15 -3.13
C GLN A 289 9.34 -12.19 -4.24
N ILE A 290 8.48 -11.87 -5.22
CA ILE A 290 8.79 -10.85 -6.24
C ILE A 290 9.22 -9.53 -5.59
N ALA A 291 8.52 -9.07 -4.55
CA ALA A 291 8.85 -7.81 -3.89
C ALA A 291 10.16 -7.87 -3.10
N ILE A 292 10.56 -9.05 -2.62
CA ILE A 292 11.86 -9.24 -1.97
C ILE A 292 12.97 -9.19 -3.02
N GLU A 293 12.83 -9.94 -4.11
CA GLU A 293 13.81 -9.96 -5.20
C GLU A 293 13.96 -8.59 -5.85
N ALA A 294 12.85 -7.87 -6.07
CA ALA A 294 12.86 -6.54 -6.66
C ALA A 294 13.59 -5.51 -5.79
N ARG A 295 13.44 -5.57 -4.45
CA ARG A 295 14.19 -4.66 -3.54
C ARG A 295 15.69 -4.95 -3.49
N GLY A 296 16.10 -6.19 -3.76
CA GLY A 296 17.51 -6.59 -3.84
C GLY A 296 18.11 -6.51 -5.24
N SER A 297 17.32 -6.13 -6.25
CA SER A 297 17.73 -6.12 -7.64
C SER A 297 18.48 -4.85 -8.00
N GLU A 298 19.61 -4.99 -8.68
CA GLU A 298 20.37 -3.86 -9.24
C GLU A 298 19.61 -3.12 -10.34
N PHE A 299 18.63 -3.75 -10.98
CA PHE A 299 17.81 -3.16 -12.06
C PHE A 299 16.64 -2.30 -11.57
N VAL A 300 16.39 -2.24 -10.26
CA VAL A 300 15.18 -1.66 -9.69
C VAL A 300 15.51 -0.61 -8.65
N ASP A 301 14.79 0.51 -8.67
CA ASP A 301 14.83 1.46 -7.58
C ASP A 301 14.02 0.93 -6.38
N ALA A 302 14.73 0.37 -5.40
CA ALA A 302 14.14 -0.16 -4.17
C ALA A 302 13.40 0.90 -3.34
N LYS A 303 13.74 2.19 -3.50
CA LYS A 303 13.15 3.30 -2.74
C LYS A 303 11.86 3.78 -3.37
N SER A 304 11.80 3.80 -4.71
CA SER A 304 10.65 4.35 -5.45
C SER A 304 9.68 3.29 -6.00
N GLY A 305 10.11 2.03 -6.18
CA GLY A 305 9.39 1.07 -7.05
C GLY A 305 8.81 -0.20 -6.41
N VAL A 306 9.01 -0.49 -5.11
CA VAL A 306 8.65 -1.83 -4.57
C VAL A 306 7.79 -1.79 -3.31
N SER A 307 6.58 -1.24 -3.47
CA SER A 307 5.58 -1.16 -2.39
C SER A 307 4.70 -2.41 -2.28
N ALA A 308 3.91 -2.53 -1.21
CA ALA A 308 2.88 -3.57 -1.08
C ALA A 308 1.84 -3.53 -2.24
N ARG A 309 1.69 -2.41 -2.95
CA ARG A 309 0.80 -2.32 -4.12
C ARG A 309 1.24 -3.24 -5.26
N LEU A 310 2.54 -3.54 -5.35
CA LEU A 310 3.08 -4.48 -6.33
C LEU A 310 2.47 -5.87 -6.11
N THR A 311 2.61 -6.42 -4.90
CA THR A 311 2.16 -7.77 -4.57
C THR A 311 0.65 -7.90 -4.59
N ILE A 312 -0.07 -6.86 -4.15
CA ILE A 312 -1.54 -6.77 -4.26
C ILE A 312 -1.97 -6.86 -5.74
N SER A 313 -1.42 -5.99 -6.60
CA SER A 313 -1.81 -5.95 -8.01
C SER A 313 -1.39 -7.23 -8.75
N ALA A 314 -0.22 -7.78 -8.41
CA ALA A 314 0.26 -9.03 -8.97
C ALA A 314 -0.69 -10.19 -8.61
N TYR A 315 -1.07 -10.33 -7.33
CA TYR A 315 -2.00 -11.38 -6.91
C TYR A 315 -3.38 -11.25 -7.60
N GLU A 316 -3.90 -10.02 -7.71
CA GLU A 316 -5.15 -9.75 -8.44
C GLU A 316 -5.05 -10.18 -9.92
N GLN A 317 -3.92 -9.94 -10.58
CA GLN A 317 -3.68 -10.38 -11.96
C GLN A 317 -3.59 -11.91 -12.09
N VAL A 318 -2.93 -12.59 -11.15
CA VAL A 318 -2.85 -14.06 -11.16
C VAL A 318 -4.24 -14.68 -11.04
N VAL A 319 -5.09 -14.17 -10.14
CA VAL A 319 -6.47 -14.64 -9.99
C VAL A 319 -7.28 -14.34 -11.25
N ALA A 320 -7.13 -13.15 -11.84
CA ALA A 320 -7.82 -12.77 -13.08
C ALA A 320 -7.39 -13.63 -14.28
N ALA A 321 -6.12 -14.06 -14.35
CA ALA A 321 -5.63 -14.94 -15.39
C ALA A 321 -6.27 -16.34 -15.31
N ALA A 322 -6.33 -16.91 -14.09
CA ALA A 322 -7.01 -18.18 -13.87
C ALA A 322 -8.51 -18.10 -14.18
N GLU A 323 -9.18 -17.02 -13.77
CA GLU A 323 -10.59 -16.76 -14.10
C GLU A 323 -10.80 -16.68 -15.62
N ARG A 324 -9.99 -15.87 -16.33
CA ARG A 324 -10.07 -15.74 -17.78
C ARG A 324 -9.94 -17.09 -18.48
N ARG A 325 -8.97 -17.91 -18.06
CA ARG A 325 -8.78 -19.28 -18.58
C ARG A 325 -10.02 -20.14 -18.37
N ALA A 326 -10.63 -20.08 -17.18
CA ALA A 326 -11.84 -20.84 -16.89
C ALA A 326 -13.01 -20.42 -17.78
N LEU A 327 -13.21 -19.11 -17.94
CA LEU A 327 -14.29 -18.55 -18.77
C LEU A 327 -14.16 -18.94 -20.24
N ILE A 328 -12.96 -18.88 -20.81
CA ILE A 328 -12.69 -19.27 -22.20
C ILE A 328 -13.01 -20.76 -22.43
N ASN A 329 -12.71 -21.59 -21.44
CA ASN A 329 -12.92 -23.04 -21.50
C ASN A 329 -14.32 -23.49 -21.03
N GLY A 330 -15.19 -22.56 -20.59
CA GLY A 330 -16.49 -22.90 -20.02
C GLY A 330 -16.41 -23.68 -18.70
N GLU A 331 -15.29 -23.59 -17.98
CA GLU A 331 -15.06 -24.25 -16.71
C GLU A 331 -15.75 -23.47 -15.57
N LYS A 332 -16.55 -24.17 -14.74
CA LYS A 332 -17.23 -23.54 -13.59
C LYS A 332 -16.30 -23.20 -12.43
N ARG A 333 -15.20 -23.93 -12.33
CA ARG A 333 -14.17 -23.78 -11.30
C ARG A 333 -12.81 -24.07 -11.90
N THR A 334 -11.80 -23.42 -11.38
CA THR A 334 -10.42 -23.53 -11.82
C THR A 334 -9.47 -23.40 -10.64
N TYR A 335 -8.29 -23.97 -10.79
CA TYR A 335 -7.19 -23.85 -9.84
C TYR A 335 -6.06 -23.05 -10.48
N VAL A 336 -5.46 -22.11 -9.74
CA VAL A 336 -4.34 -21.28 -10.21
C VAL A 336 -3.15 -22.15 -10.60
N ARG A 337 -2.58 -21.92 -11.79
CA ARG A 337 -1.39 -22.61 -12.33
C ARG A 337 -0.14 -21.75 -12.18
N VAL A 338 1.04 -22.34 -12.35
CA VAL A 338 2.30 -21.56 -12.39
C VAL A 338 2.32 -20.66 -13.63
N ALA A 339 1.75 -21.12 -14.74
CA ALA A 339 1.54 -20.29 -15.93
C ALA A 339 0.69 -19.03 -15.65
N ASP A 340 -0.30 -19.11 -14.75
CA ASP A 340 -1.13 -17.96 -14.37
C ASP A 340 -0.30 -16.92 -13.58
N PHE A 341 0.76 -17.35 -12.89
CA PHE A 341 1.68 -16.43 -12.21
C PHE A 341 2.38 -15.48 -13.20
N VAL A 342 2.73 -15.96 -14.40
CA VAL A 342 3.36 -15.16 -15.48
C VAL A 342 2.48 -13.98 -15.91
N ALA A 343 1.16 -14.07 -15.74
CA ALA A 343 0.25 -12.97 -16.04
C ALA A 343 0.44 -11.74 -15.12
N ALA A 344 1.24 -11.85 -14.05
CA ALA A 344 1.56 -10.74 -13.18
C ALA A 344 2.54 -9.72 -13.81
N VAL A 345 3.18 -10.02 -14.94
CA VAL A 345 4.18 -9.13 -15.59
C VAL A 345 3.70 -7.67 -15.72
N PRO A 346 2.49 -7.37 -16.24
CA PRO A 346 2.02 -5.99 -16.35
C PRO A 346 1.87 -5.27 -15.00
N ALA A 347 1.53 -6.00 -13.94
CA ALA A 347 1.47 -5.45 -12.58
C ALA A 347 2.87 -5.12 -12.05
N ILE A 348 3.88 -5.90 -12.42
CA ILE A 348 5.27 -5.63 -12.05
C ILE A 348 5.78 -4.39 -12.80
N THR A 349 5.68 -4.39 -14.13
CA THR A 349 6.19 -3.28 -14.95
C THR A 349 5.49 -1.96 -14.67
N GLY A 350 4.21 -1.98 -14.27
CA GLY A 350 3.46 -0.77 -13.94
C GLY A 350 3.63 -0.26 -12.50
N LYS A 351 4.38 -0.96 -11.66
CA LYS A 351 4.59 -0.61 -10.24
C LYS A 351 6.04 -0.51 -9.84
N VAL A 352 6.93 -1.15 -10.59
CA VAL A 352 8.38 -1.14 -10.39
C VAL A 352 9.00 -0.03 -11.23
N GLU A 353 9.74 0.85 -10.56
CA GLU A 353 10.59 1.86 -11.18
C GLU A 353 11.95 1.25 -11.44
N LEU A 354 12.44 1.36 -12.68
CA LEU A 354 13.74 0.83 -13.07
C LEU A 354 14.81 1.89 -12.90
N VAL A 355 16.02 1.45 -12.56
CA VAL A 355 17.20 2.29 -12.73
C VAL A 355 17.68 2.24 -14.18
N TYR A 356 18.69 3.04 -14.52
CA TYR A 356 19.22 3.13 -15.88
C TYR A 356 19.57 1.76 -16.50
N GLU A 357 20.23 0.89 -15.74
CA GLU A 357 20.58 -0.48 -16.16
C GLU A 357 19.33 -1.33 -16.43
N GLY A 358 18.26 -1.16 -15.66
CA GLY A 358 17.00 -1.86 -15.86
C GLY A 358 16.25 -1.38 -17.09
N GLU A 359 16.27 -0.07 -17.36
CA GLU A 359 15.70 0.53 -18.57
C GLU A 359 16.38 0.01 -19.84
N GLN A 360 17.71 -0.18 -19.81
CA GLN A 360 18.45 -0.76 -20.94
C GLN A 360 18.06 -2.21 -21.25
N GLU A 361 17.80 -3.01 -20.22
CA GLU A 361 17.33 -4.40 -20.36
C GLU A 361 15.88 -4.48 -20.84
N GLY A 362 15.07 -3.48 -20.51
CA GLY A 362 13.64 -3.41 -20.82
C GLY A 362 12.75 -4.00 -19.72
N ALA A 363 11.70 -3.27 -19.38
CA ALA A 363 10.82 -3.56 -18.23
C ALA A 363 10.24 -4.97 -18.21
N GLY A 364 9.79 -5.49 -19.36
CA GLY A 364 9.23 -6.85 -19.44
C GLY A 364 10.26 -7.93 -19.10
N ILE A 365 11.49 -7.78 -19.60
CA ILE A 365 12.59 -8.71 -19.34
C ILE A 365 13.00 -8.66 -17.86
N VAL A 366 13.10 -7.45 -17.29
CA VAL A 366 13.40 -7.29 -15.86
C VAL A 366 12.31 -7.94 -15.00
N ALA A 367 11.03 -7.70 -15.30
CA ALA A 367 9.91 -8.31 -14.57
C ALA A 367 9.98 -9.84 -14.58
N GLU A 368 10.25 -10.44 -15.72
CA GLU A 368 10.40 -11.90 -15.82
C GLU A 368 11.64 -12.43 -15.11
N LYS A 369 12.78 -11.71 -15.17
CA LYS A 369 13.97 -12.06 -14.39
C LYS A 369 13.66 -12.06 -12.89
N LEU A 370 12.89 -11.09 -12.40
CA LEU A 370 12.46 -11.03 -11.00
C LEU A 370 11.55 -12.22 -10.63
N MET A 371 10.62 -12.58 -11.51
CA MET A 371 9.73 -13.73 -11.32
C MET A 371 10.48 -15.06 -11.34
N GLY A 372 11.44 -15.22 -12.26
CA GLY A 372 12.31 -16.40 -12.33
C GLY A 372 13.17 -16.54 -11.08
N LYS A 373 13.76 -15.43 -10.58
CA LYS A 373 14.45 -15.41 -9.28
C LYS A 373 13.51 -15.79 -8.13
N ALA A 374 12.29 -15.27 -8.11
CA ALA A 374 11.30 -15.60 -7.08
C ALA A 374 10.95 -17.10 -7.09
N MET A 375 10.73 -17.68 -8.28
CA MET A 375 10.52 -19.12 -8.44
C MET A 375 11.73 -19.92 -7.98
N ARG A 376 12.94 -19.51 -8.38
CA ARG A 376 14.19 -20.18 -7.99
C ARG A 376 14.39 -20.18 -6.47
N THR A 377 14.13 -19.06 -5.80
CA THR A 377 14.22 -18.94 -4.34
C THR A 377 13.18 -19.81 -3.66
N GLN A 378 11.92 -19.75 -4.09
CA GLN A 378 10.85 -20.55 -3.49
C GLN A 378 10.99 -22.05 -3.77
N PHE A 379 11.57 -22.44 -4.91
CA PHE A 379 11.80 -23.84 -5.27
C PHE A 379 12.49 -24.63 -4.17
N LEU A 380 13.50 -24.03 -3.51
CA LEU A 380 14.27 -24.68 -2.46
C LEU A 380 13.49 -24.98 -1.18
N ASN A 381 12.33 -24.34 -0.99
CA ASN A 381 11.44 -24.64 0.14
C ASN A 381 10.61 -25.89 -0.10
N TYR A 382 10.40 -26.28 -1.36
CA TYR A 382 9.52 -27.38 -1.76
C TYR A 382 10.28 -28.57 -2.36
N PHE A 383 11.48 -28.35 -2.90
CA PHE A 383 12.24 -29.36 -3.63
C PHE A 383 13.73 -29.34 -3.24
N PRO A 384 14.41 -30.50 -3.22
CA PRO A 384 15.87 -30.56 -2.99
C PRO A 384 16.68 -29.67 -3.94
N ASP A 385 17.68 -28.99 -3.41
CA ASP A 385 18.60 -28.15 -4.18
C ASP A 385 19.27 -28.93 -5.35
N PRO A 386 18.99 -28.58 -6.63
CA PRO A 386 19.54 -29.29 -7.78
C PRO A 386 21.07 -29.22 -7.87
N ASP A 387 21.69 -28.14 -7.39
CA ASP A 387 23.13 -27.94 -7.43
C ASP A 387 23.86 -28.82 -6.39
N LYS A 388 23.20 -29.09 -5.26
CA LYS A 388 23.72 -29.99 -4.21
C LYS A 388 23.40 -31.46 -4.47
N ALA A 389 22.28 -31.74 -5.14
CA ALA A 389 21.89 -33.11 -5.52
C ALA A 389 22.93 -33.79 -6.42
N LYS A 390 23.67 -33.03 -7.23
CA LYS A 390 24.80 -33.55 -8.05
C LYS A 390 26.00 -34.03 -7.23
N LYS A 391 26.15 -33.61 -5.96
CA LYS A 391 27.35 -33.81 -5.13
C LYS A 391 27.19 -34.84 -4.01
N LEU A 392 25.97 -35.30 -3.73
CA LEU A 392 25.70 -36.27 -2.67
C LEU A 392 26.04 -37.69 -3.13
N LYS A 393 27.22 -38.20 -2.71
CA LYS A 393 27.59 -39.61 -2.89
C LYS A 393 26.58 -40.51 -2.14
N GLY A 394 25.76 -41.25 -2.88
CA GLY A 394 24.90 -42.31 -2.33
C GLY A 394 23.39 -42.06 -2.37
N ARG A 395 22.89 -40.92 -2.86
CA ARG A 395 21.48 -40.74 -3.21
C ARG A 395 21.33 -40.49 -4.71
N PRO A 396 20.42 -41.19 -5.41
CA PRO A 396 20.15 -40.90 -6.82
C PRO A 396 19.59 -39.47 -6.95
N ASN A 397 20.01 -38.74 -7.99
CA ASN A 397 19.46 -37.42 -8.29
C ASN A 397 17.95 -37.57 -8.56
N PRO A 398 17.06 -36.96 -7.75
CA PRO A 398 15.62 -37.14 -7.89
C PRO A 398 15.11 -36.67 -9.25
N TYR A 399 15.79 -35.70 -9.88
CA TYR A 399 15.37 -35.09 -11.13
C TYR A 399 15.91 -35.79 -12.38
N LYS A 400 16.63 -36.92 -12.22
CA LYS A 400 17.32 -37.55 -13.34
C LYS A 400 16.35 -38.07 -14.41
N ALA A 401 15.26 -38.74 -14.00
CA ALA A 401 14.28 -39.28 -14.95
C ALA A 401 13.64 -38.17 -15.82
N VAL A 402 13.34 -37.02 -15.21
CA VAL A 402 12.79 -35.86 -15.91
C VAL A 402 13.82 -35.27 -16.90
N GLN A 403 15.08 -35.10 -16.46
CA GLN A 403 16.16 -34.62 -17.33
C GLN A 403 16.42 -35.54 -18.51
N ASP A 404 16.53 -36.85 -18.27
CA ASP A 404 16.80 -37.85 -19.30
C ASP A 404 15.67 -37.88 -20.34
N TRP A 405 14.42 -37.64 -19.92
CA TRP A 405 13.27 -37.54 -20.82
C TRP A 405 13.38 -36.35 -21.78
N PHE A 406 13.70 -35.17 -21.28
CA PHE A 406 13.93 -33.99 -22.13
C PHE A 406 15.19 -34.16 -23.00
N GLY A 407 16.28 -34.68 -22.42
CA GLY A 407 17.54 -34.95 -23.13
C GLY A 407 17.41 -35.98 -24.27
N SER A 408 16.35 -36.80 -24.25
CA SER A 408 15.99 -37.69 -25.37
C SER A 408 15.30 -36.98 -26.53
N GLY A 409 15.20 -35.64 -26.50
CA GLY A 409 14.60 -34.81 -27.56
C GLY A 409 13.10 -34.58 -27.40
N ASN A 410 12.48 -35.00 -26.29
CA ASN A 410 11.07 -34.73 -26.03
C ASN A 410 10.85 -33.26 -25.67
N THR A 411 9.66 -32.75 -26.01
CA THR A 411 9.21 -31.42 -25.63
C THR A 411 7.87 -31.48 -24.90
N LEU A 412 7.61 -30.49 -24.06
CA LEU A 412 6.34 -30.32 -23.38
C LEU A 412 5.85 -28.89 -23.56
N ASP A 413 4.69 -28.74 -24.19
CA ASP A 413 4.01 -27.45 -24.33
C ASP A 413 2.92 -27.32 -23.27
N LEU A 414 2.99 -26.26 -22.47
CA LEU A 414 1.97 -25.86 -21.52
C LEU A 414 1.33 -24.55 -22.00
N LEU A 415 0.12 -24.65 -22.56
CA LEU A 415 -0.62 -23.50 -23.07
C LEU A 415 -1.29 -22.73 -21.93
N HIS A 416 -1.19 -21.40 -21.96
CA HIS A 416 -1.81 -20.50 -20.98
C HIS A 416 -3.32 -20.70 -20.94
N ASP A 417 -4.00 -20.76 -22.08
CA ASP A 417 -5.46 -20.88 -22.16
C ASP A 417 -5.94 -22.34 -22.24
N GLY A 418 -5.07 -23.33 -22.00
CA GLY A 418 -5.41 -24.74 -22.15
C GLY A 418 -6.42 -25.26 -21.12
N HIS A 419 -7.36 -26.08 -21.57
CA HIS A 419 -8.35 -26.77 -20.73
C HIS A 419 -7.66 -27.64 -19.66
N VAL A 420 -8.27 -27.81 -18.47
CA VAL A 420 -7.66 -28.54 -17.34
C VAL A 420 -7.23 -29.97 -17.67
N ASN A 421 -8.03 -30.67 -18.50
CA ASN A 421 -7.71 -32.03 -18.91
C ASN A 421 -6.46 -32.10 -19.79
N ASP A 422 -6.28 -31.15 -20.72
CA ASP A 422 -5.11 -31.11 -21.59
C ASP A 422 -3.85 -30.76 -20.81
N TYR A 423 -3.97 -29.81 -19.88
CA TYR A 423 -2.91 -29.45 -18.94
C TYR A 423 -2.44 -30.66 -18.11
N ARG A 424 -3.38 -31.39 -17.49
CA ARG A 424 -3.05 -32.58 -16.69
C ARG A 424 -2.45 -33.69 -17.54
N ALA A 425 -3.03 -33.95 -18.72
CA ALA A 425 -2.52 -34.95 -19.65
C ALA A 425 -1.12 -34.59 -20.17
N ALA A 426 -0.81 -33.31 -20.37
CA ALA A 426 0.52 -32.87 -20.76
C ALA A 426 1.55 -33.18 -19.66
N LEU A 427 1.27 -32.79 -18.41
CA LEU A 427 2.16 -33.05 -17.27
C LEU A 427 2.37 -34.56 -17.01
N ASP A 428 1.34 -35.38 -17.19
CA ASP A 428 1.41 -36.83 -16.99
C ASP A 428 2.26 -37.56 -18.05
N LYS A 429 2.57 -36.92 -19.18
CA LYS A 429 3.48 -37.49 -20.19
C LYS A 429 4.93 -37.52 -19.72
N VAL A 430 5.32 -36.71 -18.73
CA VAL A 430 6.71 -36.60 -18.26
C VAL A 430 6.98 -37.69 -17.20
N PRO A 431 7.80 -38.72 -17.51
CA PRO A 431 8.07 -39.80 -16.58
C PRO A 431 8.80 -39.31 -15.32
N GLY A 432 8.39 -39.84 -14.15
CA GLY A 432 8.98 -39.50 -12.85
C GLY A 432 8.56 -38.15 -12.27
N LEU A 433 7.92 -37.26 -13.05
CA LEU A 433 7.49 -35.94 -12.57
C LEU A 433 6.50 -36.04 -11.41
N ARG A 434 5.44 -36.84 -11.59
CA ARG A 434 4.43 -37.09 -10.55
C ARG A 434 5.01 -37.83 -9.34
N ASP A 435 5.91 -38.77 -9.58
CA ASP A 435 6.47 -39.62 -8.53
C ASP A 435 7.30 -38.79 -7.55
N ILE A 436 8.13 -37.86 -8.06
CA ILE A 436 8.90 -36.92 -7.24
C ILE A 436 7.97 -36.09 -6.34
N VAL A 437 6.90 -35.54 -6.92
CA VAL A 437 5.94 -34.72 -6.16
C VAL A 437 5.24 -35.55 -5.10
N LYS A 438 4.78 -36.76 -5.42
CA LYS A 438 4.09 -37.63 -4.45
C LYS A 438 5.01 -38.17 -3.35
N GLU A 439 6.29 -38.39 -3.64
CA GLU A 439 7.27 -38.81 -2.63
C GLU A 439 7.54 -37.69 -1.61
N LEU A 440 7.72 -36.46 -2.10
CA LEU A 440 8.07 -35.31 -1.26
C LEU A 440 6.84 -34.69 -0.58
N HIS A 441 5.68 -34.71 -1.24
CA HIS A 441 4.44 -34.05 -0.82
C HIS A 441 3.24 -35.01 -0.83
N PRO A 442 3.27 -36.12 -0.07
CA PRO A 442 2.30 -37.21 -0.19
C PRO A 442 0.86 -36.88 0.27
N LYS A 443 0.67 -35.75 0.94
CA LYS A 443 -0.61 -35.35 1.55
C LYS A 443 -1.37 -34.29 0.77
N GLU A 444 -0.78 -33.77 -0.30
CA GLU A 444 -1.41 -32.73 -1.12
C GLU A 444 -2.56 -33.29 -1.95
N ASP A 445 -3.56 -32.43 -2.20
CA ASP A 445 -4.67 -32.79 -3.08
C ASP A 445 -4.24 -32.87 -4.56
N ALA A 446 -5.15 -33.30 -5.43
CA ALA A 446 -4.85 -33.50 -6.84
C ALA A 446 -4.45 -32.20 -7.56
N ASP A 447 -5.15 -31.09 -7.30
CA ASP A 447 -4.86 -29.81 -7.96
C ASP A 447 -3.51 -29.25 -7.51
N THR A 448 -3.24 -29.31 -6.20
CA THR A 448 -1.94 -28.91 -5.63
C THR A 448 -0.81 -29.81 -6.14
N THR A 449 -1.05 -31.11 -6.35
CA THR A 449 -0.07 -32.03 -6.97
C THR A 449 0.30 -31.59 -8.39
N TYR A 450 -0.67 -31.27 -9.24
CA TYR A 450 -0.37 -30.83 -10.62
C TYR A 450 0.31 -29.46 -10.64
N PHE A 451 -0.08 -28.55 -9.76
CA PHE A 451 0.63 -27.28 -9.58
C PHE A 451 2.09 -27.51 -9.23
N LEU A 452 2.39 -28.41 -8.28
CA LEU A 452 3.75 -28.75 -7.89
C LEU A 452 4.54 -29.43 -9.02
N MET A 453 3.88 -30.24 -9.87
CA MET A 453 4.51 -30.82 -11.06
C MET A 453 4.93 -29.72 -12.05
N GLU A 454 4.05 -28.76 -12.31
CA GLU A 454 4.39 -27.59 -13.14
C GLU A 454 5.50 -26.75 -12.49
N PHE A 455 5.39 -26.47 -11.18
CA PHE A 455 6.38 -25.71 -10.43
C PHE A 455 7.76 -26.38 -10.43
N LEU A 456 7.80 -27.72 -10.40
CA LEU A 456 9.03 -28.48 -10.54
C LEU A 456 9.71 -28.18 -11.88
N LEU A 457 8.96 -28.21 -13.00
CA LEU A 457 9.51 -27.93 -14.33
C LEU A 457 10.02 -26.49 -14.44
N TYR A 458 9.25 -25.52 -13.96
CA TYR A 458 9.67 -24.12 -13.92
C TYR A 458 10.96 -23.97 -13.10
N GLY A 459 11.03 -24.54 -11.90
CA GLY A 459 12.24 -24.48 -11.08
C GLY A 459 13.45 -25.17 -11.70
N LEU A 460 13.29 -26.35 -12.30
CA LEU A 460 14.38 -27.01 -13.03
C LEU A 460 14.90 -26.16 -14.19
N ALA A 461 14.02 -25.41 -14.86
CA ALA A 461 14.43 -24.45 -15.89
C ALA A 461 15.19 -23.25 -15.31
N GLU A 462 14.74 -22.68 -14.19
CA GLU A 462 15.44 -21.58 -13.51
C GLU A 462 16.80 -22.02 -12.90
N TYR A 463 17.01 -23.33 -12.69
CA TYR A 463 18.31 -23.93 -12.36
C TYR A 463 19.12 -24.39 -13.58
N SER A 464 18.65 -24.13 -14.80
CA SER A 464 19.30 -24.54 -16.05
C SER A 464 19.56 -26.05 -16.13
N LEU A 465 18.65 -26.88 -15.62
CA LEU A 465 18.66 -28.33 -15.85
C LEU A 465 17.87 -28.71 -17.10
N ILE A 466 16.88 -27.89 -17.46
CA ILE A 466 16.10 -27.97 -18.71
C ILE A 466 15.93 -26.56 -19.28
N SER A 467 15.50 -26.45 -20.53
CA SER A 467 15.19 -25.15 -21.15
C SER A 467 13.71 -24.84 -21.06
N ARG A 468 13.38 -23.55 -20.90
CA ARG A 468 12.02 -23.01 -21.02
C ARG A 468 12.00 -21.93 -22.09
N ASN A 469 11.35 -22.21 -23.22
CA ASN A 469 11.07 -21.26 -24.28
C ASN A 469 9.67 -20.66 -24.11
N LYS A 470 9.51 -19.40 -24.51
CA LYS A 470 8.19 -18.78 -24.58
C LYS A 470 7.50 -19.14 -25.89
N LEU A 471 6.23 -19.50 -25.78
CA LEU A 471 5.30 -19.55 -26.90
C LEU A 471 4.39 -18.32 -26.81
N THR A 472 3.79 -17.91 -27.93
CA THR A 472 2.85 -16.77 -27.96
C THR A 472 1.70 -16.93 -26.96
N GLY A 473 1.28 -18.16 -26.67
CA GLY A 473 0.22 -18.48 -25.71
C GLY A 473 0.59 -19.59 -24.74
N GLY A 474 1.86 -19.74 -24.35
CA GLY A 474 2.30 -20.82 -23.48
C GLY A 474 3.78 -20.83 -23.15
N ALA A 475 4.23 -21.90 -22.49
CA ALA A 475 5.63 -22.22 -22.29
C ALA A 475 5.96 -23.58 -22.92
N GLN A 476 7.14 -23.69 -23.52
CA GLN A 476 7.68 -24.95 -24.03
C GLN A 476 8.90 -25.35 -23.21
N PHE A 477 8.89 -26.56 -22.67
CA PHE A 477 10.04 -27.17 -22.01
C PHE A 477 10.72 -28.15 -22.96
N LYS A 478 12.05 -28.09 -23.03
CA LYS A 478 12.87 -28.94 -23.89
C LYS A 478 14.28 -29.13 -23.33
N ASP A 479 15.08 -29.94 -24.01
CA ASP A 479 16.50 -30.09 -23.67
C ASP A 479 17.27 -28.76 -23.69
N LEU A 480 18.17 -28.60 -22.73
CA LEU A 480 18.97 -27.39 -22.58
C LEU A 480 19.92 -27.19 -23.77
N LEU A 481 20.64 -28.25 -24.17
CA LEU A 481 21.65 -28.15 -25.23
C LEU A 481 20.98 -27.89 -26.59
N ALA A 482 19.89 -28.59 -26.90
CA ALA A 482 19.11 -28.35 -28.11
C ALA A 482 18.59 -26.89 -28.20
N SER A 483 18.31 -26.25 -27.05
CA SER A 483 17.88 -24.85 -27.02
C SER A 483 19.00 -23.85 -27.34
N MET A 484 20.24 -24.14 -26.94
CA MET A 484 21.39 -23.27 -27.21
C MET A 484 21.74 -23.20 -28.71
N PHE A 485 21.47 -24.27 -29.48
CA PHE A 485 21.69 -24.30 -30.92
C PHE A 485 20.52 -23.73 -31.75
N THR A 486 19.39 -23.38 -31.13
CA THR A 486 18.20 -22.82 -31.81
C THR A 486 17.96 -21.34 -31.51
N MET A 487 18.86 -20.67 -30.79
CA MET A 487 18.83 -19.21 -30.64
C MET A 487 19.19 -18.56 -31.99
N PRO A 488 18.46 -17.53 -32.46
CA PRO A 488 18.91 -16.73 -33.59
C PRO A 488 20.28 -16.17 -33.25
N SER A 489 21.22 -16.22 -34.19
CA SER A 489 22.43 -15.40 -34.12
C SER A 489 21.96 -13.95 -34.13
N PHE A 490 22.00 -13.29 -32.97
CA PHE A 490 21.90 -11.83 -32.92
C PHE A 490 23.22 -11.30 -33.48
N GLY A 491 23.25 -11.00 -34.78
CA GLY A 491 24.45 -10.46 -35.42
C GLY A 491 24.51 -10.44 -36.95
N GLU A 492 23.40 -10.60 -37.68
CA GLU A 492 23.34 -10.19 -39.09
C GLU A 492 22.08 -9.36 -39.27
N ASP A 493 22.28 -8.04 -39.32
CA ASP A 493 21.27 -7.08 -39.76
C ASP A 493 20.85 -7.43 -41.20
N ASP A 494 19.54 -7.52 -41.42
CA ASP A 494 18.94 -7.47 -42.75
C ASP A 494 19.19 -6.07 -43.35
N ASP A 495 20.35 -5.88 -43.96
CA ASP A 495 20.60 -4.80 -44.91
C ASP A 495 19.88 -5.14 -46.24
N ASP A 496 18.57 -4.88 -46.28
CA ASP A 496 17.83 -4.74 -47.53
C ASP A 496 18.30 -3.45 -48.23
N ASP A 497 19.39 -3.55 -48.99
CA ASP A 497 19.85 -2.54 -49.95
C ASP A 497 18.79 -2.38 -51.07
N GLU A 498 17.92 -1.38 -50.95
CA GLU A 498 17.11 -0.88 -52.06
C GLU A 498 18.03 -0.24 -53.13
N ASP A 499 18.28 -0.97 -54.21
CA ASP A 499 18.96 -0.53 -55.44
C ASP A 499 18.28 0.71 -56.07
N GLU A 500 18.72 1.92 -55.68
CA GLU A 500 18.38 3.17 -56.35
C GLU A 500 19.21 3.33 -57.65
N LYS A 501 18.62 2.93 -58.79
CA LYS A 501 19.21 3.16 -60.13
C LYS A 501 19.39 4.66 -60.42
N PRO A 502 20.57 5.13 -60.88
CA PRO A 502 20.77 6.53 -61.22
C PRO A 502 20.12 6.88 -62.58
N ARG A 503 19.21 7.86 -62.55
CA ARG A 503 18.68 8.52 -63.75
C ARG A 503 19.81 9.20 -64.54
N ARG A 504 20.11 8.67 -65.72
CA ARG A 504 20.94 9.34 -66.73
C ARG A 504 20.27 10.63 -67.21
N ARG A 505 21.01 11.74 -67.12
CA ARG A 505 20.75 12.96 -67.88
C ARG A 505 20.93 12.69 -69.38
N ARG A 506 19.87 12.89 -70.16
CA ARG A 506 19.89 13.66 -71.41
C ARG A 506 18.47 13.98 -71.85
#